data_AF-A0A3M5E5D3-F1
#
_entry.id   AF-A0A3M5E5D3-F1
#
_cell.length_a   1.000
_cell.length_b   1.000
_cell.length_c   1.000
_cell.angle_alpha   90.00
_cell.angle_beta   90.00
_cell.angle_gamma   90.00
#
_symmetry.space_group_name_H-M   'P 1'
#
loop_
_entity.id
_entity.type
_entity.pdbx_description
1 polymer ?
#
loop_
_entity_poly.entity_id
_entity_poly.type
_entity_poly.pdbx_seq_one_letter_code
_entity_poly.pdbx_strand_id
1 'polypeptide(L)'
;MRYRKARTQKRIAVIGAGPAGLSAACVAAERGHRVSLFEASGEIGGQFNLAKRIPGKEEFRETLRYFRVRLERLGVDLRLGHRVRQGELDGQFDDVVVATGIQPRRPRIDGIGGPTVLSYVDVLRGAPVGARVAIVGAGGIGFDVAAFLVAAPSDGQPRALGEWLAEWGVDLDNSQPGGLREPAPTRPARQVWLLQRKPGAPGAQLGKTSGWVHRAHLRHNAVRMLGGVEYLKIDERGLLIRVDGEERWLEVDNVVICAGQEPLRELQISQAAESLRFHLIGGARVAGELDAKRAIREGAMLAARL
;
A
#
# COMPACT_ATOMS: atom_id res chain seq x y z
N MET A 1 17.35 14.12 14.86
CA MET A 1 17.16 15.51 14.37
C MET A 1 16.13 16.21 15.25
N ARG A 2 16.38 17.44 15.70
CA ARG A 2 15.36 18.28 16.38
C ARG A 2 14.88 19.34 15.39
N TYR A 3 13.56 19.45 15.18
CA TYR A 3 12.99 20.52 14.37
C TYR A 3 13.07 21.84 15.13
N ARG A 4 13.44 22.94 14.45
CA ARG A 4 13.41 24.29 15.04
C ARG A 4 11.96 24.64 15.41
N LYS A 5 11.74 25.24 16.59
CA LYS A 5 10.41 25.72 16.99
C LYS A 5 9.92 26.82 16.04
N ALA A 6 8.62 26.85 15.81
CA ALA A 6 8.00 27.93 15.05
C ALA A 6 8.07 29.25 15.85
N ARG A 7 8.24 30.38 15.15
CA ARG A 7 8.22 31.71 15.79
C ARG A 7 6.82 32.09 16.29
N THR A 8 5.79 31.63 15.59
CA THR A 8 4.38 31.88 15.91
C THR A 8 3.65 30.54 15.93
N GLN A 9 2.95 30.26 17.03
CA GLN A 9 2.06 29.10 17.11
C GLN A 9 0.86 29.30 16.17
N LYS A 10 0.46 28.23 15.49
CA LYS A 10 -0.70 28.19 14.59
C LYS A 10 -1.60 27.01 14.94
N ARG A 11 -2.85 27.07 14.52
CA ARG A 11 -3.83 25.97 14.49
C ARG A 11 -3.75 25.29 13.12
N ILE A 12 -3.38 24.01 13.11
CA ILE A 12 -3.18 23.23 11.89
C ILE A 12 -4.15 22.05 11.89
N ALA A 13 -4.95 21.94 10.84
CA ALA A 13 -5.72 20.72 10.56
C ALA A 13 -4.92 19.82 9.63
N VAL A 14 -4.87 18.52 9.92
CA VAL A 14 -4.31 17.49 9.05
C VAL A 14 -5.40 16.49 8.73
N ILE A 15 -5.68 16.27 7.44
CA ILE A 15 -6.76 15.41 6.97
C ILE A 15 -6.18 14.13 6.38
N GLY A 16 -6.39 13.01 7.07
CA GLY A 16 -5.90 11.67 6.72
C GLY A 16 -4.73 11.24 7.60
N ALA A 17 -4.92 10.19 8.39
CA ALA A 17 -3.90 9.62 9.27
C ALA A 17 -3.09 8.51 8.59
N GLY A 18 -2.82 8.64 7.29
CA GLY A 18 -1.82 7.84 6.58
C GLY A 18 -0.38 8.33 6.85
N PRO A 19 0.66 7.67 6.32
CA PRO A 19 2.07 8.01 6.63
C PRO A 19 2.45 9.47 6.40
N ALA A 20 1.90 10.11 5.37
CA ALA A 20 2.11 11.54 5.11
C ALA A 20 1.52 12.43 6.20
N GLY A 21 0.24 12.22 6.55
CA GLY A 21 -0.44 13.00 7.57
C GLY A 21 0.10 12.74 8.98
N LEU A 22 0.41 11.49 9.32
CA LEU A 22 1.08 11.14 10.57
C LEU A 22 2.41 11.86 10.74
N SER A 23 3.23 11.89 9.68
CA SER A 23 4.49 12.62 9.69
C SER A 23 4.29 14.13 9.81
N ALA A 24 3.35 14.70 9.04
CA ALA A 24 3.05 16.13 9.10
C ALA A 24 2.56 16.56 10.49
N ALA A 25 1.61 15.81 11.07
CA ALA A 25 1.01 16.09 12.38
C ALA A 25 2.07 16.06 13.48
N CYS A 26 2.91 15.01 13.52
CA CYS A 26 3.98 14.90 14.51
C CYS A 26 4.99 16.05 14.39
N VAL A 27 5.45 16.36 13.18
CA VAL A 27 6.47 17.41 12.99
C VAL A 27 5.89 18.80 13.29
N ALA A 28 4.65 19.07 12.92
CA ALA A 28 3.98 20.32 13.24
C ALA A 28 3.82 20.51 14.76
N ALA A 29 3.39 19.46 15.47
CA ALA A 29 3.28 19.50 16.93
C ALA A 29 4.66 19.63 17.61
N GLU A 30 5.69 18.93 17.12
CA GLU A 30 7.07 19.09 17.60
C GLU A 30 7.59 20.52 17.46
N ARG A 31 7.15 21.26 16.44
CA ARG A 31 7.48 22.67 16.25
C ARG A 31 6.71 23.62 17.17
N GLY A 32 5.66 23.13 17.83
CA GLY A 32 4.84 23.88 18.79
C GLY A 32 3.50 24.36 18.26
N HIS A 33 3.03 23.89 17.09
CA HIS A 33 1.69 24.21 16.61
C HIS A 33 0.61 23.40 17.36
N ARG A 34 -0.63 23.92 17.41
CA ARG A 34 -1.81 23.16 17.84
C ARG A 34 -2.31 22.37 16.64
N VAL A 35 -2.33 21.05 16.75
CA VAL A 35 -2.64 20.16 15.62
C VAL A 35 -3.90 19.35 15.92
N SER A 36 -4.85 19.39 15.00
CA SER A 36 -5.97 18.45 14.94
C SER A 36 -5.78 17.53 13.73
N LEU A 37 -5.75 16.22 13.96
CA LEU A 37 -5.57 15.18 12.94
C LEU A 37 -6.88 14.41 12.77
N PHE A 38 -7.46 14.46 11.59
CA PHE A 38 -8.72 13.81 11.24
C PHE A 38 -8.48 12.55 10.41
N GLU A 39 -9.22 11.49 10.69
CA GLU A 39 -9.15 10.23 9.94
C GLU A 39 -10.54 9.61 9.83
N ALA A 40 -10.90 9.20 8.62
CA ALA A 40 -12.23 8.68 8.31
C ALA A 40 -12.47 7.28 8.91
N SER A 41 -11.42 6.47 9.06
CA SER A 41 -11.51 5.14 9.66
C SER A 41 -11.36 5.17 11.19
N GLY A 42 -11.65 4.04 11.83
CA GLY A 42 -11.53 3.89 13.29
C GLY A 42 -10.10 3.70 13.81
N GLU A 43 -9.08 3.71 12.94
CA GLU A 43 -7.67 3.59 13.33
C GLU A 43 -6.76 4.43 12.43
N ILE A 44 -5.61 4.86 12.95
CA ILE A 44 -4.57 5.48 12.11
C ILE A 44 -3.91 4.45 11.18
N GLY A 45 -3.26 4.94 10.12
CA GLY A 45 -2.29 4.17 9.33
C GLY A 45 -2.54 4.19 7.83
N GLY A 46 -3.78 4.42 7.39
CA GLY A 46 -4.12 4.43 5.97
C GLY A 46 -3.63 3.17 5.25
N GLN A 47 -2.85 3.33 4.17
CA GLN A 47 -2.30 2.22 3.39
C GLN A 47 -1.37 1.29 4.20
N PHE A 48 -0.77 1.73 5.32
CA PHE A 48 0.01 0.84 6.19
C PHE A 48 -0.84 -0.24 6.84
N ASN A 49 -2.15 -0.02 7.02
CA ASN A 49 -3.05 -1.06 7.53
C ASN A 49 -3.28 -2.18 6.52
N LEU A 50 -3.06 -1.93 5.23
CA LEU A 50 -3.03 -2.95 4.19
C LEU A 50 -1.64 -3.59 4.11
N ALA A 51 -0.58 -2.78 4.09
CA ALA A 51 0.80 -3.28 3.98
C ALA A 51 1.20 -4.20 5.13
N LYS A 52 0.77 -3.92 6.37
CA LYS A 52 1.07 -4.75 7.56
C LYS A 52 0.46 -6.16 7.53
N ARG A 53 -0.43 -6.43 6.58
CA ARG A 53 -1.06 -7.75 6.36
C ARG A 53 -0.30 -8.61 5.36
N ILE A 54 0.66 -8.03 4.65
CA ILE A 54 1.48 -8.78 3.69
C ILE A 54 2.50 -9.61 4.47
N PRO A 55 2.63 -10.92 4.21
CA PRO A 55 3.64 -11.75 4.85
C PRO A 55 5.05 -11.17 4.66
N GLY A 56 5.81 -11.05 5.75
CA GLY A 56 7.14 -10.44 5.79
C GLY A 56 7.14 -8.90 5.85
N LYS A 57 5.97 -8.26 6.04
CA LYS A 57 5.81 -6.81 6.22
C LYS A 57 5.11 -6.44 7.53
N GLU A 58 5.09 -7.36 8.49
CA GLU A 58 4.47 -7.20 9.81
C GLU A 58 5.08 -6.02 10.58
N GLU A 59 6.36 -5.70 10.33
CA GLU A 59 7.11 -4.58 10.93
C GLU A 59 6.43 -3.21 10.71
N PHE A 60 5.55 -3.06 9.71
CA PHE A 60 4.74 -1.83 9.58
C PHE A 60 3.83 -1.59 10.80
N ARG A 61 3.50 -2.63 11.59
CA ARG A 61 2.84 -2.49 12.90
C ARG A 61 3.66 -1.61 13.84
N GLU A 62 4.99 -1.75 13.85
CA GLU A 62 5.87 -0.97 14.71
C GLU A 62 5.93 0.49 14.29
N THR A 63 5.86 0.78 12.99
CA THR A 63 5.77 2.16 12.53
C THR A 63 4.46 2.82 12.97
N LEU A 64 3.34 2.09 12.94
CA LEU A 64 2.06 2.59 13.44
C LEU A 64 2.05 2.74 14.96
N ARG A 65 2.66 1.81 15.70
CA ARG A 65 2.85 1.92 17.15
C ARG A 65 3.68 3.16 17.50
N TYR A 66 4.78 3.39 16.79
CA TYR A 66 5.61 4.59 16.93
C TYR A 66 4.78 5.86 16.75
N PHE A 67 4.04 5.98 15.64
CA PHE A 67 3.24 7.18 15.39
C PHE A 67 2.12 7.37 16.42
N ARG A 68 1.46 6.30 16.87
CA ARG A 68 0.45 6.37 17.94
C ARG A 68 1.02 7.00 19.21
N VAL A 69 2.13 6.48 19.72
CA VAL A 69 2.81 7.00 20.92
C VAL A 69 3.29 8.44 20.71
N ARG A 70 3.74 8.77 19.50
CA ARG A 70 4.20 10.12 19.17
C ARG A 70 3.07 11.14 19.18
N LEU A 71 1.92 10.82 18.57
CA LEU A 71 0.75 11.70 18.58
C LEU A 71 0.28 11.99 20.00
N GLU A 72 0.21 10.96 20.85
CA GLU A 72 -0.15 11.08 22.27
C GLU A 72 0.82 11.98 23.03
N ARG A 73 2.13 11.71 22.96
CA ARG A 73 3.17 12.50 23.64
C ARG A 73 3.23 13.96 23.19
N LEU A 74 2.82 14.23 21.95
CA LEU A 74 2.81 15.56 21.37
C LEU A 74 1.48 16.30 21.59
N GLY A 75 0.49 15.66 22.21
CA GLY A 75 -0.82 16.26 22.48
C GLY A 75 -1.60 16.60 21.20
N VAL A 76 -1.44 15.80 20.13
CA VAL A 76 -2.22 15.99 18.90
C VAL A 76 -3.68 15.59 19.16
N ASP A 77 -4.62 16.46 18.81
CA ASP A 77 -6.06 16.18 18.86
C ASP A 77 -6.43 15.22 17.71
N LEU A 78 -6.42 13.92 17.99
CA LEU A 78 -6.71 12.86 17.04
C LEU A 78 -8.22 12.53 17.01
N ARG A 79 -8.84 12.70 15.84
CA ARG A 79 -10.27 12.45 15.60
C ARG A 79 -10.45 11.32 14.57
N LEU A 80 -10.68 10.11 15.09
CA LEU A 80 -10.96 8.90 14.32
C LEU A 80 -12.46 8.81 13.99
N GLY A 81 -12.82 8.06 12.95
CA GLY A 81 -14.21 7.95 12.48
C GLY A 81 -14.77 9.24 11.88
N HIS A 82 -13.89 10.22 11.59
CA HIS A 82 -14.27 11.56 11.16
C HIS A 82 -13.84 11.78 9.70
N ARG A 83 -14.78 11.61 8.77
CA ARG A 83 -14.57 11.97 7.36
C ARG A 83 -14.86 13.46 7.18
N VAL A 84 -13.80 14.26 7.09
CA VAL A 84 -13.90 15.69 6.82
C VAL A 84 -14.59 15.93 5.47
N ARG A 85 -15.61 16.79 5.46
CA ARG A 85 -16.32 17.22 4.25
C ARG A 85 -15.81 18.57 3.75
N GLN A 86 -16.12 18.90 2.50
CA GLN A 86 -15.79 20.21 1.95
C GLN A 86 -16.48 21.32 2.75
N GLY A 87 -15.75 22.40 3.03
CA GLY A 87 -16.23 23.56 3.81
C GLY A 87 -16.28 23.35 5.33
N GLU A 88 -16.11 22.12 5.82
CA GLU A 88 -16.29 21.80 7.24
C GLU A 88 -15.28 22.50 8.15
N LEU A 89 -14.08 22.77 7.65
CA LEU A 89 -12.97 23.36 8.43
C LEU A 89 -12.78 24.87 8.15
N ASP A 90 -13.72 25.49 7.44
CA ASP A 90 -13.58 26.87 6.99
C ASP A 90 -13.50 27.85 8.18
N GLY A 91 -12.54 28.77 8.14
CA GLY A 91 -12.28 29.77 9.18
C GLY A 91 -11.74 29.23 10.52
N GLN A 92 -11.56 27.92 10.68
CA GLN A 92 -11.21 27.30 11.97
C GLN A 92 -9.71 27.12 12.19
N PHE A 93 -8.92 27.04 11.12
CA PHE A 93 -7.50 26.73 11.15
C PHE A 93 -6.70 27.74 10.30
N ASP A 94 -5.44 27.93 10.66
CA ASP A 94 -4.54 28.84 9.93
C ASP A 94 -3.91 28.15 8.70
N ASP A 95 -3.70 26.83 8.79
CA ASP A 95 -3.19 25.98 7.73
C ASP A 95 -3.97 24.63 7.72
N VAL A 96 -4.31 24.12 6.53
CA VAL A 96 -4.98 22.82 6.33
C VAL A 96 -4.11 21.93 5.45
N VAL A 97 -3.69 20.79 5.98
CA VAL A 97 -2.86 19.80 5.29
C VAL A 97 -3.74 18.64 4.82
N VAL A 98 -3.90 18.53 3.50
CA VAL A 98 -4.68 17.48 2.84
C VAL A 98 -3.76 16.30 2.53
N ALA A 99 -3.93 15.21 3.29
CA ALA A 99 -3.18 13.96 3.21
C ALA A 99 -4.10 12.73 3.01
N THR A 100 -5.19 12.93 2.27
CA THR A 100 -6.29 11.96 2.02
C THR A 100 -5.89 10.69 1.27
N GLY A 101 -4.67 10.63 0.74
CA GLY A 101 -4.12 9.43 0.12
C GLY A 101 -4.64 9.19 -1.29
N ILE A 102 -5.00 7.95 -1.59
CA ILE A 102 -5.25 7.46 -2.96
C ILE A 102 -6.51 6.61 -2.99
N GLN A 103 -6.95 6.29 -4.20
CA GLN A 103 -7.90 5.22 -4.50
C GLN A 103 -7.31 4.24 -5.52
N PRO A 104 -7.74 2.96 -5.51
CA PRO A 104 -7.39 2.00 -6.56
C PRO A 104 -7.83 2.50 -7.94
N ARG A 105 -6.94 2.42 -8.93
CA ARG A 105 -7.27 2.73 -10.32
C ARG A 105 -8.12 1.60 -10.92
N ARG A 106 -9.21 1.94 -11.60
CA ARG A 106 -9.99 0.99 -12.40
C ARG A 106 -9.59 1.10 -13.87
N PRO A 107 -8.89 0.11 -14.45
CA PRO A 107 -8.56 0.10 -15.87
C PRO A 107 -9.84 -0.12 -16.70
N ARG A 108 -9.82 0.32 -17.96
CA ARG A 108 -10.87 0.01 -18.94
C ARG A 108 -10.63 -1.40 -19.47
N ILE A 109 -11.40 -2.36 -18.95
CA ILE A 109 -11.44 -3.76 -19.40
C ILE A 109 -12.92 -4.12 -19.47
N ASP A 110 -13.35 -4.80 -20.53
CA ASP A 110 -14.73 -5.27 -20.61
C ASP A 110 -15.03 -6.24 -19.43
N GLY A 111 -16.20 -6.10 -18.80
CA GLY A 111 -16.58 -6.89 -17.63
C GLY A 111 -15.89 -6.52 -16.30
N ILE A 112 -15.12 -5.43 -16.21
CA ILE A 112 -14.42 -5.01 -14.97
C ILE A 112 -15.33 -4.75 -13.75
N GLY A 113 -16.64 -4.57 -13.97
CA GLY A 113 -17.64 -4.40 -12.91
C GLY A 113 -18.28 -5.70 -12.41
N GLY A 114 -17.86 -6.86 -12.94
CA GLY A 114 -18.43 -8.15 -12.62
C GLY A 114 -18.15 -8.63 -11.18
N PRO A 115 -18.93 -9.60 -10.67
CA PRO A 115 -18.85 -10.07 -9.28
C PRO A 115 -17.55 -10.84 -8.95
N THR A 116 -16.85 -11.34 -9.96
CA THR A 116 -15.56 -12.05 -9.81
C THR A 116 -14.36 -11.10 -9.70
N VAL A 117 -14.57 -9.79 -9.90
CA VAL A 117 -13.51 -8.77 -9.89
C VAL A 117 -13.38 -8.14 -8.51
N LEU A 118 -12.17 -8.20 -7.96
CA LEU A 118 -11.83 -7.63 -6.66
C LEU A 118 -10.74 -6.57 -6.80
N SER A 119 -10.77 -5.52 -5.99
CA SER A 119 -9.59 -4.66 -5.84
C SER A 119 -8.59 -5.29 -4.87
N TYR A 120 -7.31 -4.88 -4.94
CA TYR A 120 -6.33 -5.28 -3.92
C TYR A 120 -6.77 -4.88 -2.50
N VAL A 121 -7.55 -3.81 -2.35
CA VAL A 121 -8.07 -3.36 -1.05
C VAL A 121 -9.10 -4.35 -0.51
N ASP A 122 -9.98 -4.88 -1.37
CA ASP A 122 -10.99 -5.87 -0.97
C ASP A 122 -10.32 -7.16 -0.50
N VAL A 123 -9.37 -7.66 -1.29
CA VAL A 123 -8.58 -8.86 -0.96
C VAL A 123 -7.83 -8.67 0.36
N LEU A 124 -7.08 -7.57 0.49
CA LEU A 124 -6.35 -7.26 1.72
C LEU A 124 -7.24 -6.80 2.86
N ARG A 125 -8.57 -6.72 2.70
CA ARG A 125 -9.54 -6.56 3.79
C ARG A 125 -10.17 -7.88 4.21
N GLY A 126 -10.06 -8.93 3.39
CA GLY A 126 -10.57 -10.26 3.69
C GLY A 126 -11.77 -10.66 2.82
N ALA A 127 -11.96 -10.03 1.65
CA ALA A 127 -12.92 -10.54 0.68
C ALA A 127 -12.59 -12.01 0.34
N PRO A 128 -13.60 -12.89 0.19
CA PRO A 128 -13.38 -14.26 -0.24
C PRO A 128 -12.67 -14.31 -1.60
N VAL A 129 -11.66 -15.17 -1.70
CA VAL A 129 -10.91 -15.38 -2.95
C VAL A 129 -10.78 -16.88 -3.20
N GLY A 130 -11.18 -17.31 -4.40
CA GLY A 130 -11.15 -18.69 -4.87
C GLY A 130 -9.73 -19.26 -5.04
N ALA A 131 -9.65 -20.45 -5.63
CA ALA A 131 -8.41 -21.22 -5.74
C ALA A 131 -7.51 -20.73 -6.88
N ARG A 132 -8.08 -20.20 -7.97
CA ARG A 132 -7.36 -19.72 -9.16
C ARG A 132 -7.57 -18.22 -9.31
N VAL A 133 -6.48 -17.46 -9.39
CA VAL A 133 -6.53 -15.99 -9.37
C VAL A 133 -5.65 -15.38 -10.45
N ALA A 134 -6.20 -14.45 -11.22
CA ALA A 134 -5.42 -13.57 -12.09
C ALA A 134 -5.24 -12.19 -11.45
N ILE A 135 -4.00 -11.70 -11.38
CA ILE A 135 -3.67 -10.36 -10.86
C ILE A 135 -3.31 -9.46 -12.03
N VAL A 136 -4.10 -8.39 -12.21
CA VAL A 136 -3.88 -7.36 -13.23
C VAL A 136 -2.99 -6.26 -12.66
N GLY A 137 -1.71 -6.28 -13.02
CA GLY A 137 -0.71 -5.29 -12.62
C GLY A 137 0.39 -5.88 -11.74
N ALA A 138 1.62 -5.92 -12.25
CA ALA A 138 2.79 -6.51 -11.58
C ALA A 138 3.77 -5.48 -10.99
N GLY A 139 3.24 -4.37 -10.45
CA GLY A 139 4.01 -3.44 -9.61
C GLY A 139 4.18 -3.96 -8.18
N GLY A 140 4.70 -3.12 -7.27
CA GLY A 140 4.91 -3.50 -5.88
C GLY A 140 3.66 -4.08 -5.20
N ILE A 141 2.49 -3.46 -5.40
CA ILE A 141 1.21 -3.95 -4.86
C ILE A 141 0.84 -5.32 -5.44
N GLY A 142 1.06 -5.54 -6.74
CA GLY A 142 0.77 -6.83 -7.37
C GLY A 142 1.62 -7.96 -6.82
N PHE A 143 2.91 -7.71 -6.57
CA PHE A 143 3.81 -8.67 -5.92
C PHE A 143 3.40 -8.94 -4.47
N ASP A 144 3.02 -7.91 -3.72
CA ASP A 144 2.54 -8.05 -2.34
C ASP A 144 1.25 -8.88 -2.28
N VAL A 145 0.29 -8.61 -3.16
CA VAL A 145 -0.96 -9.36 -3.24
C VAL A 145 -0.72 -10.79 -3.71
N ALA A 146 0.19 -11.02 -4.66
CA ALA A 146 0.56 -12.37 -5.06
C ALA A 146 1.15 -13.16 -3.89
N ALA A 147 2.08 -12.56 -3.13
CA ALA A 147 2.66 -13.19 -1.94
C ALA A 147 1.60 -13.50 -0.88
N PHE A 148 0.68 -12.55 -0.65
CA PHE A 148 -0.45 -12.74 0.27
C PHE A 148 -1.37 -13.90 -0.16
N LEU A 149 -1.66 -14.03 -1.45
CA LEU A 149 -2.61 -15.04 -1.97
C LEU A 149 -2.05 -16.46 -1.98
N VAL A 150 -0.73 -16.62 -2.16
CA VAL A 150 -0.06 -17.93 -2.13
C VAL A 150 0.34 -18.37 -0.72
N ALA A 151 0.44 -17.44 0.23
CA ALA A 151 0.78 -17.77 1.61
C ALA A 151 -0.31 -18.63 2.28
N ALA A 152 0.12 -19.49 3.20
CA ALA A 152 -0.79 -20.17 4.11
C ALA A 152 -1.51 -19.14 5.01
N PRO A 153 -2.72 -19.45 5.51
CA PRO A 153 -3.37 -18.63 6.52
C PRO A 153 -2.41 -18.34 7.69
N SER A 154 -2.28 -17.06 8.05
CA SER A 154 -1.45 -16.59 9.16
C SER A 154 -2.34 -15.90 10.19
N ASP A 155 -2.00 -16.05 11.46
CA ASP A 155 -2.56 -15.28 12.58
C ASP A 155 -2.00 -13.84 12.64
N GLY A 156 -1.15 -13.47 11.69
CA GLY A 156 -0.51 -12.16 11.58
C GLY A 156 0.75 -12.02 12.44
N GLN A 157 1.28 -13.13 12.98
CA GLN A 157 2.60 -13.18 13.58
C GLN A 157 3.70 -13.31 12.52
N PRO A 158 4.92 -12.84 12.82
CA PRO A 158 6.09 -13.14 12.00
C PRO A 158 6.26 -14.66 11.86
N ARG A 159 6.65 -15.07 10.66
CA ARG A 159 6.95 -16.46 10.35
C ARG A 159 8.03 -17.03 11.28
N ALA A 160 7.86 -18.29 11.68
CA ALA A 160 8.84 -18.97 12.52
C ALA A 160 10.18 -19.11 11.79
N LEU A 161 11.28 -18.90 12.52
CA LEU A 161 12.64 -18.97 11.97
C LEU A 161 12.90 -20.32 11.27
N GLY A 162 12.51 -21.43 11.89
CA GLY A 162 12.70 -22.77 11.32
C GLY A 162 12.03 -22.96 9.96
N GLU A 163 10.81 -22.43 9.80
CA GLU A 163 10.10 -22.47 8.52
C GLU A 163 10.85 -21.65 7.48
N TRP A 164 11.35 -20.47 7.83
CA TRP A 164 12.13 -19.62 6.93
C TRP A 164 13.42 -20.30 6.49
N LEU A 165 14.16 -20.89 7.42
CA LEU A 165 15.38 -21.65 7.14
C LEU A 165 15.10 -22.85 6.22
N ALA A 166 13.96 -23.52 6.38
CA ALA A 166 13.58 -24.65 5.53
C ALA A 166 13.24 -24.19 4.10
N GLU A 167 12.44 -23.14 3.91
CA GLU A 167 12.10 -22.64 2.56
C GLU A 167 13.32 -22.11 1.81
N TRP A 168 14.24 -21.45 2.50
CA TRP A 168 15.41 -20.87 1.86
C TRP A 168 16.62 -21.81 1.80
N GLY A 169 16.48 -23.04 2.31
CA GLY A 169 17.56 -24.01 2.31
C GLY A 169 18.78 -23.57 3.12
N VAL A 170 18.56 -22.90 4.25
CA VAL A 170 19.64 -22.44 5.13
C VAL A 170 19.91 -23.50 6.20
N ASP A 171 21.18 -23.85 6.34
CA ASP A 171 21.72 -24.74 7.36
C ASP A 171 22.61 -23.93 8.32
N LEU A 172 22.10 -23.69 9.54
CA LEU A 172 22.82 -22.92 10.56
C LEU A 172 23.91 -23.72 11.27
N ASP A 173 23.89 -25.06 11.17
CA ASP A 173 24.94 -25.91 11.74
C ASP A 173 26.18 -25.92 10.84
N ASN A 174 26.09 -25.30 9.65
CA ASN A 174 27.15 -25.21 8.65
C ASN A 174 27.73 -26.60 8.32
N SER A 175 26.86 -27.61 8.27
CA SER A 175 27.20 -29.00 7.99
C SER A 175 27.55 -29.23 6.51
N GLN A 176 27.12 -28.30 5.64
CA GLN A 176 27.41 -28.27 4.21
C GLN A 176 28.14 -26.96 3.81
N PRO A 177 28.95 -26.97 2.74
CA PRO A 177 29.64 -25.77 2.26
C PRO A 177 28.70 -24.58 2.08
N GLY A 178 29.03 -23.46 2.73
CA GLY A 178 28.26 -22.21 2.64
C GLY A 178 26.95 -22.20 3.45
N GLY A 179 26.72 -23.20 4.32
CA GLY A 179 25.51 -23.27 5.15
C GLY A 179 24.24 -23.46 4.33
N LEU A 180 24.31 -24.26 3.26
CA LEU A 180 23.21 -24.51 2.33
C LEU A 180 22.74 -25.97 2.39
N ARG A 181 21.43 -26.15 2.35
CA ARG A 181 20.74 -27.44 2.20
C ARG A 181 19.64 -27.33 1.15
N GLU A 182 19.06 -28.46 0.76
CA GLU A 182 17.94 -28.46 -0.19
C GLU A 182 16.73 -27.70 0.39
N PRO A 183 16.20 -26.69 -0.33
CA PRO A 183 14.99 -25.98 0.06
C PRO A 183 13.77 -26.91 0.17
N ALA A 184 12.96 -26.73 1.20
CA ALA A 184 11.71 -27.45 1.35
C ALA A 184 10.71 -27.06 0.23
N PRO A 185 9.95 -28.02 -0.32
CA PRO A 185 8.95 -27.72 -1.34
C PRO A 185 7.81 -26.87 -0.75
N THR A 186 7.39 -25.83 -1.46
CA THR A 186 6.21 -25.06 -1.06
C THR A 186 4.91 -25.63 -1.59
N ARG A 187 3.84 -25.40 -0.84
CA ARG A 187 2.46 -25.71 -1.21
C ARG A 187 1.66 -24.41 -1.21
N PRO A 188 1.59 -23.69 -2.33
CA PRO A 188 0.90 -22.41 -2.37
C PRO A 188 -0.60 -22.61 -2.12
N ALA A 189 -1.20 -21.71 -1.34
CA ALA A 189 -2.63 -21.79 -1.01
C ALA A 189 -3.55 -21.60 -2.24
N ARG A 190 -3.03 -20.97 -3.31
CA ARG A 190 -3.75 -20.66 -4.55
C ARG A 190 -2.85 -20.77 -5.76
N GLN A 191 -3.45 -21.04 -6.91
CA GLN A 191 -2.81 -20.89 -8.20
C GLN A 191 -2.95 -19.44 -8.68
N VAL A 192 -1.82 -18.76 -8.89
CA VAL A 192 -1.81 -17.31 -9.19
C VAL A 192 -1.11 -17.03 -10.52
N TRP A 193 -1.75 -16.18 -11.32
CA TRP A 193 -1.13 -15.52 -12.47
C TRP A 193 -0.91 -14.04 -12.15
N LEU A 194 0.31 -13.54 -12.36
CA LEU A 194 0.68 -12.15 -12.16
C LEU A 194 1.02 -11.51 -13.50
N LEU A 195 0.20 -10.55 -13.93
CA LEU A 195 0.17 -10.05 -15.29
C LEU A 195 0.59 -8.59 -15.38
N GLN A 196 1.29 -8.21 -16.45
CA GLN A 196 1.53 -6.81 -16.80
C GLN A 196 1.44 -6.57 -18.31
N ARG A 197 1.01 -5.36 -18.68
CA ARG A 197 1.02 -4.90 -20.08
C ARG A 197 2.42 -4.70 -20.63
N LYS A 198 3.33 -4.19 -19.80
CA LYS A 198 4.70 -3.91 -20.22
C LYS A 198 5.38 -5.22 -20.67
N PRO A 199 6.01 -5.26 -21.85
CA PRO A 199 6.81 -6.41 -22.26
C PRO A 199 7.95 -6.72 -21.29
N GLY A 200 8.38 -7.98 -21.27
CA GLY A 200 9.48 -8.46 -20.43
C GLY A 200 9.06 -8.95 -19.04
N ALA A 201 10.04 -9.36 -18.26
CA ALA A 201 9.81 -10.06 -16.99
C ALA A 201 9.15 -9.16 -15.94
N PRO A 202 8.03 -9.59 -15.32
CA PRO A 202 7.44 -8.91 -14.18
C PRO A 202 8.41 -8.70 -13.02
N GLY A 203 8.32 -7.52 -12.39
CA GLY A 203 9.13 -7.17 -11.23
C GLY A 203 10.56 -6.69 -11.53
N ALA A 204 10.90 -6.41 -12.79
CA ALA A 204 12.20 -5.87 -13.18
C ALA A 204 12.52 -4.49 -12.57
N GLN A 205 11.48 -3.70 -12.24
CA GLN A 205 11.60 -2.36 -11.66
C GLN A 205 11.34 -2.32 -10.15
N LEU A 206 11.26 -3.48 -9.48
CA LEU A 206 11.17 -3.52 -8.02
C LEU A 206 12.47 -2.99 -7.38
N GLY A 207 12.45 -2.81 -6.05
CA GLY A 207 13.59 -2.29 -5.30
C GLY A 207 14.91 -3.00 -5.63
N LYS A 208 15.98 -2.24 -5.80
CA LYS A 208 17.28 -2.75 -6.29
C LYS A 208 17.81 -3.94 -5.47
N THR A 209 17.62 -3.92 -4.15
CA THR A 209 18.14 -4.93 -3.22
C THR A 209 17.10 -5.92 -2.71
N SER A 210 15.80 -5.66 -2.92
CA SER A 210 14.69 -6.49 -2.41
C SER A 210 13.85 -7.13 -3.50
N GLY A 211 13.84 -6.57 -4.71
CA GLY A 211 13.01 -7.03 -5.81
C GLY A 211 13.30 -8.46 -6.23
N TRP A 212 14.56 -8.89 -6.13
CA TRP A 212 14.95 -10.28 -6.43
C TRP A 212 14.36 -11.27 -5.42
N VAL A 213 14.27 -10.90 -4.14
CA VAL A 213 13.68 -11.74 -3.08
C VAL A 213 12.21 -12.01 -3.39
N HIS A 214 11.45 -10.97 -3.72
CA HIS A 214 10.03 -11.11 -4.08
C HIS A 214 9.84 -11.99 -5.32
N ARG A 215 10.66 -11.80 -6.37
CA ARG A 215 10.60 -12.65 -7.57
C ARG A 215 10.95 -14.10 -7.26
N ALA A 216 11.98 -14.34 -6.44
CA ALA A 216 12.37 -15.69 -6.04
C ALA A 216 11.26 -16.38 -5.25
N HIS A 217 10.70 -15.70 -4.23
CA HIS A 217 9.61 -16.23 -3.43
C HIS A 217 8.37 -16.59 -4.26
N LEU A 218 7.95 -15.73 -5.20
CA LEU A 218 6.82 -16.04 -6.07
C LEU A 218 7.11 -17.20 -7.03
N ARG A 219 8.34 -17.34 -7.54
CA ARG A 219 8.73 -18.50 -8.36
C ARG A 219 8.73 -19.80 -7.56
N HIS A 220 9.25 -19.76 -6.34
CA HIS A 220 9.24 -20.90 -5.42
C HIS A 220 7.80 -21.38 -5.18
N ASN A 221 6.86 -20.43 -5.02
CA ASN A 221 5.43 -20.68 -4.90
C ASN A 221 4.69 -20.85 -6.25
N ALA A 222 5.40 -21.19 -7.32
CA ALA A 222 4.85 -21.52 -8.64
C ALA A 222 3.89 -20.46 -9.25
N VAL A 223 4.06 -19.17 -8.92
CA VAL A 223 3.28 -18.08 -9.51
C VAL A 223 3.67 -17.90 -10.97
N ARG A 224 2.66 -17.91 -11.85
CA ARG A 224 2.83 -17.72 -13.30
C ARG A 224 2.89 -16.24 -13.64
N MET A 225 4.08 -15.75 -13.98
CA MET A 225 4.32 -14.33 -14.26
C MET A 225 4.36 -14.07 -15.77
N LEU A 226 3.48 -13.23 -16.29
CA LEU A 226 3.40 -12.89 -17.72
C LEU A 226 3.55 -11.38 -17.95
N GLY A 227 4.39 -11.01 -18.92
CA GLY A 227 4.52 -9.64 -19.43
C GLY A 227 3.99 -9.54 -20.87
N GLY A 228 3.84 -8.32 -21.37
CA GLY A 228 3.32 -8.10 -22.74
C GLY A 228 1.84 -8.46 -22.90
N VAL A 229 1.07 -8.44 -21.81
CA VAL A 229 -0.32 -8.90 -21.79
C VAL A 229 -1.28 -7.79 -22.17
N GLU A 230 -2.15 -8.04 -23.15
CA GLU A 230 -3.34 -7.24 -23.39
C GLU A 230 -4.55 -7.89 -22.68
N TYR A 231 -5.36 -7.09 -21.98
CA TYR A 231 -6.55 -7.55 -21.27
C TYR A 231 -7.78 -7.26 -22.14
N LEU A 232 -8.48 -8.30 -22.57
CA LEU A 232 -9.59 -8.15 -23.50
C LEU A 232 -10.94 -8.08 -22.76
N LYS A 233 -11.25 -9.12 -21.97
CA LYS A 233 -12.56 -9.27 -21.32
C LYS A 233 -12.44 -10.06 -20.02
N ILE A 234 -13.31 -9.73 -19.07
CA ILE A 234 -13.58 -10.52 -17.87
C ILE A 234 -15.03 -11.00 -17.91
N ASP A 235 -15.26 -12.29 -17.66
CA ASP A 235 -16.60 -12.84 -17.42
C ASP A 235 -16.54 -14.02 -16.43
N GLU A 236 -17.61 -14.80 -16.35
CA GLU A 236 -17.73 -15.95 -15.46
C GLU A 236 -16.68 -17.04 -15.71
N ARG A 237 -16.12 -17.11 -16.92
CA ARG A 237 -15.05 -18.06 -17.26
C ARG A 237 -13.72 -17.63 -16.65
N GLY A 238 -13.48 -16.33 -16.50
CA GLY A 238 -12.24 -15.76 -15.97
C GLY A 238 -11.77 -14.53 -16.74
N LEU A 239 -10.49 -14.49 -17.11
CA LEU A 239 -9.87 -13.37 -17.82
C LEU A 239 -9.37 -13.79 -19.21
N LEU A 240 -9.95 -13.20 -20.25
CA LEU A 240 -9.45 -13.32 -21.62
C LEU A 240 -8.29 -12.34 -21.83
N ILE A 241 -7.14 -12.88 -22.23
CA ILE A 241 -5.94 -12.12 -22.53
C ILE A 241 -5.45 -12.38 -23.95
N ARG A 242 -4.68 -11.43 -24.49
CA ARG A 242 -3.84 -11.63 -25.68
C ARG A 242 -2.38 -11.48 -25.30
N VAL A 243 -1.56 -12.45 -25.68
CA VAL A 243 -0.11 -12.47 -25.45
C VAL A 243 0.54 -13.07 -26.68
N ASP A 244 1.55 -12.39 -27.23
CA ASP A 244 2.24 -12.80 -28.47
C ASP A 244 1.29 -13.00 -29.66
N GLY A 245 0.23 -12.18 -29.73
CA GLY A 245 -0.79 -12.23 -30.79
C GLY A 245 -1.88 -13.30 -30.58
N GLU A 246 -1.70 -14.21 -29.63
CA GLU A 246 -2.65 -15.29 -29.35
C GLU A 246 -3.60 -14.96 -28.21
N GLU A 247 -4.90 -15.19 -28.44
CA GLU A 247 -5.93 -15.07 -27.41
C GLU A 247 -6.05 -16.35 -26.59
N ARG A 248 -6.11 -16.21 -25.27
CA ARG A 248 -6.34 -17.34 -24.37
C ARG A 248 -7.12 -16.93 -23.13
N TRP A 249 -7.95 -17.84 -22.67
CA TRP A 249 -8.62 -17.72 -21.39
C TRP A 249 -7.68 -18.14 -20.26
N LEU A 250 -7.55 -17.28 -19.26
CA LEU A 250 -7.15 -17.69 -17.93
C LEU A 250 -8.42 -18.03 -17.17
N GLU A 251 -8.69 -19.33 -17.01
CA GLU A 251 -9.84 -19.82 -16.26
C GLU A 251 -9.57 -19.66 -14.76
N VAL A 252 -10.09 -18.58 -14.20
CA VAL A 252 -9.82 -18.15 -12.83
C VAL A 252 -11.12 -17.82 -12.13
N ASP A 253 -11.14 -18.05 -10.82
CA ASP A 253 -12.32 -17.81 -9.99
C ASP A 253 -12.44 -16.32 -9.65
N ASN A 254 -11.30 -15.62 -9.57
CA ASN A 254 -11.25 -14.18 -9.31
C ASN A 254 -10.20 -13.47 -10.17
N VAL A 255 -10.50 -12.21 -10.51
CA VAL A 255 -9.55 -11.26 -11.10
C VAL A 255 -9.29 -10.13 -10.11
N VAL A 256 -8.04 -9.97 -9.68
CA VAL A 256 -7.64 -8.97 -8.70
C VAL A 256 -6.95 -7.79 -9.37
N ILE A 257 -7.48 -6.58 -9.19
CA ILE A 257 -7.00 -5.38 -9.86
C ILE A 257 -5.94 -4.69 -9.00
N CYS A 258 -4.70 -4.73 -9.49
CA CYS A 258 -3.50 -4.06 -8.95
C CYS A 258 -2.91 -3.06 -9.97
N ALA A 259 -3.77 -2.41 -10.76
CA ALA A 259 -3.40 -1.61 -11.93
C ALA A 259 -2.90 -0.19 -11.61
N GLY A 260 -2.40 0.02 -10.39
CA GLY A 260 -1.94 1.32 -9.89
C GLY A 260 -3.01 2.10 -9.13
N GLN A 261 -2.72 3.38 -8.90
CA GLN A 261 -3.46 4.23 -7.97
C GLN A 261 -3.74 5.60 -8.59
N GLU A 262 -4.73 6.29 -8.04
CA GLU A 262 -5.11 7.66 -8.39
C GLU A 262 -5.21 8.53 -7.13
N PRO A 263 -4.86 9.82 -7.20
CA PRO A 263 -4.96 10.71 -6.05
C PRO A 263 -6.41 10.89 -5.60
N LEU A 264 -6.67 10.83 -4.29
CA LEU A 264 -7.99 11.08 -3.73
C LEU A 264 -8.17 12.58 -3.45
N ARG A 265 -8.80 13.31 -4.38
CA ARG A 265 -8.93 14.78 -4.37
C ARG A 265 -10.37 15.28 -4.14
N GLU A 266 -11.15 14.54 -3.38
CA GLU A 266 -12.56 14.89 -3.08
C GLU A 266 -12.69 16.23 -2.34
N LEU A 267 -11.72 16.56 -1.49
CA LEU A 267 -11.60 17.88 -0.88
C LEU A 267 -11.02 18.84 -1.92
N GLN A 268 -11.88 19.36 -2.78
CA GLN A 268 -11.54 20.45 -3.67
C GLN A 268 -11.31 21.71 -2.84
N ILE A 269 -10.10 22.24 -2.94
CA ILE A 269 -9.73 23.51 -2.33
C ILE A 269 -10.42 24.60 -3.15
N SER A 270 -11.49 25.18 -2.62
CA SER A 270 -12.04 26.41 -3.19
C SER A 270 -11.00 27.52 -2.97
N GLN A 271 -10.47 28.07 -4.08
CA GLN A 271 -9.54 29.20 -4.05
C GLN A 271 -10.14 30.47 -3.41
N ALA A 272 -11.44 30.48 -3.13
CA ALA A 272 -12.20 31.63 -2.62
C ALA A 272 -12.01 31.94 -1.12
N ALA A 273 -11.30 31.10 -0.35
CA ALA A 273 -10.99 31.39 1.05
C ALA A 273 -9.58 31.99 1.14
N GLU A 274 -9.45 33.30 0.90
CA GLU A 274 -8.18 34.05 0.92
C GLU A 274 -7.41 33.93 2.26
N SER A 275 -8.04 33.44 3.33
CA SER A 275 -7.43 33.26 4.66
C SER A 275 -6.90 31.84 4.95
N LEU A 276 -7.31 30.80 4.19
CA LEU A 276 -6.94 29.41 4.46
C LEU A 276 -5.83 28.93 3.53
N ARG A 277 -4.66 28.62 4.11
CA ARG A 277 -3.55 28.01 3.38
C ARG A 277 -3.71 26.50 3.34
N PHE A 278 -4.13 25.99 2.19
CA PHE A 278 -4.25 24.57 1.92
C PHE A 278 -2.97 23.98 1.34
N HIS A 279 -2.57 22.80 1.82
CA HIS A 279 -1.37 22.10 1.38
C HIS A 279 -1.68 20.65 1.04
N LEU A 280 -1.40 20.21 -0.19
CA LEU A 280 -1.51 18.78 -0.55
C LEU A 280 -0.18 18.07 -0.31
N ILE A 281 -0.22 16.87 0.28
CA ILE A 281 0.96 16.02 0.45
C ILE A 281 0.67 14.54 0.17
N GLY A 282 1.72 13.78 -0.11
CA GLY A 282 1.63 12.34 -0.29
C GLY A 282 0.69 11.96 -1.43
N GLY A 283 -0.11 10.90 -1.22
CA GLY A 283 -0.93 10.28 -2.27
C GLY A 283 -1.94 11.23 -2.89
N ALA A 284 -2.48 12.16 -2.09
CA ALA A 284 -3.44 13.16 -2.53
C ALA A 284 -2.85 14.11 -3.57
N ARG A 285 -1.54 14.36 -3.47
CA ARG A 285 -0.80 15.19 -4.43
C ARG A 285 -0.38 14.37 -5.65
N VAL A 286 0.33 13.26 -5.43
CA VAL A 286 0.88 12.41 -6.50
C VAL A 286 0.74 10.94 -6.10
N ALA A 287 -0.01 10.15 -6.87
CA ALA A 287 -0.27 8.73 -6.58
C ALA A 287 0.62 7.73 -7.35
N GLY A 288 1.44 8.19 -8.30
CA GLY A 288 2.27 7.33 -9.18
C GLY A 288 3.39 6.59 -8.44
N GLU A 289 4.65 6.89 -8.74
CA GLU A 289 5.83 6.32 -8.04
C GLU A 289 5.97 6.81 -6.57
N LEU A 290 4.86 7.11 -5.88
CA LEU A 290 4.87 7.51 -4.49
C LEU A 290 5.00 6.28 -3.60
N ASP A 291 6.13 6.16 -2.94
CA ASP A 291 6.32 5.24 -1.82
C ASP A 291 6.09 5.93 -0.46
N ALA A 292 6.08 5.11 0.60
CA ALA A 292 5.91 5.61 1.96
C ALA A 292 7.05 6.53 2.40
N LYS A 293 8.28 6.31 1.91
CA LYS A 293 9.45 7.16 2.21
C LYS A 293 9.20 8.58 1.74
N ARG A 294 8.74 8.74 0.50
CA ARG A 294 8.38 10.04 -0.07
C ARG A 294 7.18 10.65 0.64
N ALA A 295 6.14 9.87 0.95
CA ALA A 295 4.97 10.35 1.69
C ALA A 295 5.36 10.93 3.07
N ILE A 296 6.15 10.19 3.85
CA ILE A 296 6.66 10.63 5.17
C ILE A 296 7.54 11.87 5.01
N ARG A 297 8.50 11.85 4.07
CA ARG A 297 9.39 12.98 3.82
C ARG A 297 8.62 14.25 3.45
N GLU A 298 7.60 14.14 2.60
CA GLU A 298 6.77 15.28 2.22
C GLU A 298 6.02 15.88 3.41
N GLY A 299 5.40 15.03 4.24
CA GLY A 299 4.74 15.48 5.46
C GLY A 299 5.69 16.19 6.41
N ALA A 300 6.85 15.59 6.67
CA ALA A 300 7.88 16.19 7.51
C ALA A 300 8.41 17.52 6.96
N MET A 301 8.69 17.59 5.66
CA MET A 301 9.27 18.78 5.02
C MET A 301 8.28 19.93 4.92
N LEU A 302 7.00 19.64 4.66
CA LEU A 302 5.95 20.66 4.71
C LEU A 302 5.85 21.22 6.12
N ALA A 303 5.64 20.37 7.12
CA ALA A 303 5.46 20.79 8.50
C ALA A 303 6.69 21.55 9.04
N ALA A 304 7.90 21.20 8.62
CA ALA A 304 9.13 21.92 8.95
C ALA A 304 9.16 23.40 8.50
N ARG A 305 8.31 23.78 7.54
CA ARG A 305 8.23 25.14 6.98
C ARG A 305 7.04 25.96 7.51
N LEU A 306 6.08 25.31 8.18
CA LEU A 306 4.87 25.96 8.72
C LEU A 306 5.16 26.87 9.92
#